data_AF-W9Q1J8-F1
#
_entry.id   AF-W9Q1J8-F1
#
_cell.length_a   1.000
_cell.length_b   1.000
_cell.length_c   1.000
_cell.angle_alpha   90.00
_cell.angle_beta   90.00
_cell.angle_gamma   90.00
#
_symmetry.space_group_name_H-M   'P 1'
#
loop_
_entity.id
_entity.type
_entity.pdbx_description
1 polymer ?
#
loop_
_entity_poly.entity_id
_entity_poly.type
_entity_poly.pdbx_seq_one_letter_code
_entity_poly.pdbx_strand_id
1 'polypeptide(L)'
;MDALLLHRANRRKGVLLAMAILLIFGLATHTWGLYFSSTRDSSFYMSPSSPPPAKLAENIPQLMHHLWKPFLHDINATHFLTKEGYYYKYPKDTHRWSQPLRKKLLILDVDTRLDTGPGGIMNKTTLNSKGMTGRAAGMMNHYLYAMIHGYDYRFIRAPSYPNRHGTWVKVPMIREALKTHKIVVFLDADAIFMYPQLPFEWLMRLWNITDNTLVAMANDPNSPRNRDANGQVMQNTGFIIAQQSNRTQELFYNWEQCPTDIKYKGCKRWGKVWAHEQAAFSNHVRYDYNSTEEVRVIPCMDGNGAPYIGDKTCGGVFIRHHWFHKDYPIKDMHQLILDAFLYN
;
A
#
# COMPACT_ATOMS: atom_id res chain seq x y z
N MET A 1 52.93 -8.60 46.72
CA MET A 1 52.94 -7.58 45.64
C MET A 1 52.03 -7.97 44.47
N ASP A 2 51.43 -9.17 44.48
CA ASP A 2 50.80 -9.77 43.30
C ASP A 2 49.30 -9.47 43.11
N ALA A 3 48.54 -9.19 44.18
CA ALA A 3 47.11 -8.90 44.06
C ALA A 3 46.80 -7.55 43.37
N LEU A 4 47.65 -6.53 43.58
CA LEU A 4 47.55 -5.21 42.94
C LEU A 4 47.91 -5.26 41.44
N LEU A 5 48.82 -6.16 41.06
CA LEU A 5 49.19 -6.39 39.66
C LEU A 5 48.10 -7.16 38.92
N LEU A 6 47.51 -8.18 39.54
CA LEU A 6 46.35 -8.92 39.01
C LEU A 6 45.10 -8.03 38.83
N HIS A 7 44.83 -7.13 39.77
CA HIS A 7 43.69 -6.21 39.66
C HIS A 7 43.90 -5.15 38.55
N ARG A 8 45.13 -4.63 38.38
CA ARG A 8 45.48 -3.75 37.25
C ARG A 8 45.43 -4.48 35.91
N ALA A 9 45.84 -5.74 35.86
CA ALA A 9 45.78 -6.57 34.65
C ALA A 9 44.33 -6.86 34.24
N ASN A 10 43.44 -7.19 35.18
CA ASN A 10 42.02 -7.42 34.90
C ASN A 10 41.28 -6.13 34.52
N ARG A 11 41.62 -4.99 35.12
CA ARG A 11 41.08 -3.68 34.72
C ARG A 11 41.54 -3.29 33.31
N ARG A 12 42.80 -3.55 32.95
CA ARG A 12 43.31 -3.38 31.57
C ARG A 12 42.59 -4.29 30.57
N LYS A 13 42.34 -5.56 30.92
CA LYS A 13 41.55 -6.47 30.07
C LYS A 13 40.10 -6.00 29.87
N GLY A 14 39.45 -5.51 30.92
CA GLY A 14 38.09 -4.96 30.83
C GLY A 14 38.02 -3.70 29.95
N VAL A 15 38.99 -2.80 30.06
CA VAL A 15 39.08 -1.60 29.21
C VAL A 15 39.35 -1.96 27.75
N LEU A 16 40.24 -2.92 27.49
CA LEU A 16 40.52 -3.39 26.13
C LEU A 16 39.30 -4.07 25.49
N LEU A 17 38.51 -4.83 26.27
CA LEU A 17 37.28 -5.44 25.79
C LEU A 17 36.21 -4.39 25.46
N ALA A 18 36.05 -3.37 26.31
CA ALA A 18 35.12 -2.27 26.06
C ALA A 18 35.51 -1.45 24.82
N MET A 19 36.81 -1.18 24.62
CA MET A 19 37.30 -0.53 23.41
C MET A 19 37.11 -1.39 22.16
N ALA A 20 37.31 -2.71 22.25
CA ALA A 20 37.05 -3.61 21.14
C ALA A 20 35.56 -3.64 20.77
N ILE A 21 34.65 -3.65 21.76
CA ILE A 21 33.20 -3.56 21.53
C ILE A 21 32.83 -2.22 20.90
N LEU A 22 33.37 -1.10 21.38
CA LEU A 22 33.13 0.23 20.80
C LEU A 22 33.71 0.37 19.38
N LEU A 23 34.86 -0.25 19.09
CA LEU A 23 35.43 -0.31 17.76
C LEU A 23 34.60 -1.18 16.82
N ILE A 24 34.10 -2.33 17.28
CA ILE A 24 33.21 -3.20 16.49
C ILE A 24 31.86 -2.51 16.24
N PHE A 25 31.28 -1.85 17.25
CA PHE A 25 30.03 -1.10 17.11
C PHE A 25 30.23 0.13 16.21
N GLY A 26 31.35 0.84 16.37
CA GLY A 26 31.78 1.93 15.50
C GLY A 26 31.96 1.47 14.05
N LEU A 27 32.66 0.36 13.82
CA LEU A 27 32.83 -0.26 12.50
C LEU A 27 31.51 -0.76 11.92
N ALA A 28 30.61 -1.35 12.73
CA ALA A 28 29.28 -1.80 12.29
C ALA A 28 28.37 -0.61 11.91
N THR A 29 28.43 0.50 12.65
CA THR A 29 27.70 1.73 12.30
C THR A 29 28.32 2.44 11.09
N HIS A 30 29.65 2.41 10.93
CA HIS A 30 30.33 2.94 9.74
C HIS A 30 30.08 2.07 8.50
N THR A 31 30.01 0.74 8.62
CA THR A 31 29.66 -0.14 7.49
C THR A 31 28.17 -0.09 7.17
N TRP A 32 27.29 0.16 8.14
CA TRP A 32 25.89 0.52 7.86
C TRP A 32 25.76 1.88 7.15
N GLY A 33 26.62 2.85 7.46
CA GLY A 33 26.77 4.09 6.68
C GLY A 33 27.34 3.90 5.27
N LEU A 34 27.89 2.72 4.96
CA LEU A 34 28.40 2.35 3.62
C LEU A 34 27.42 1.46 2.82
N TYR A 35 26.38 0.91 3.46
CA TYR A 35 25.26 0.23 2.77
C TYR A 35 24.17 1.19 2.28
N PHE A 36 24.15 2.42 2.79
CA PHE A 36 23.54 3.56 2.10
C PHE A 36 24.64 4.31 1.38
N SER A 37 24.82 4.01 0.10
CA SER A 37 25.71 4.80 -0.74
C SER A 37 25.29 6.26 -0.66
N SER A 38 26.16 7.12 -0.12
CA SER A 38 26.16 8.54 -0.44
C SER A 38 26.42 8.64 -1.93
N THR A 39 25.38 8.77 -2.75
CA THR A 39 25.48 9.12 -4.16
C THR A 39 25.93 10.58 -4.30
N ARG A 40 27.20 10.83 -3.94
CA ARG A 40 27.97 11.95 -4.49
C ARG A 40 28.62 11.46 -5.77
N ASP A 41 27.82 11.33 -6.81
CA ASP A 41 28.24 11.50 -8.19
C ASP A 41 27.00 11.46 -9.08
N SER A 42 26.47 12.65 -9.35
CA SER A 42 25.62 12.92 -10.50
C SER A 42 25.74 14.41 -10.77
N SER A 43 26.61 14.75 -11.72
CA SER A 43 26.56 16.01 -12.43
C SER A 43 25.22 16.07 -13.18
N PHE A 44 24.17 16.50 -12.49
CA PHE A 44 22.85 16.71 -13.09
C PHE A 44 22.90 17.94 -13.99
N TYR A 45 22.96 17.70 -15.30
CA TYR A 45 22.48 18.67 -16.28
C TYR A 45 20.95 18.68 -16.21
N MET A 46 20.39 19.42 -15.25
CA MET A 46 19.03 19.94 -15.41
C MET A 46 19.08 20.97 -16.55
N SER A 47 18.72 20.55 -17.77
CA SER A 47 18.16 21.53 -18.70
C SER A 47 16.90 22.08 -18.05
N PRO A 48 16.79 23.41 -17.83
CA PRO A 48 15.55 23.98 -17.32
C PRO A 48 14.45 23.63 -18.31
N SER A 49 13.52 22.76 -17.91
CA SER A 49 12.30 22.59 -18.67
C SER A 49 11.60 23.95 -18.70
N SER A 50 11.17 24.36 -19.89
CA SER A 50 10.39 25.59 -20.05
C SER A 50 9.24 25.58 -19.03
N PRO A 51 8.98 26.69 -18.33
CA PRO A 51 7.93 26.73 -17.32
C PRO A 51 6.61 26.27 -17.95
N PRO A 52 5.80 25.44 -17.25
CA PRO A 52 4.54 24.98 -17.79
C PRO A 52 3.67 26.19 -18.16
N PRO A 53 2.92 26.14 -19.28
CA PRO A 53 2.05 27.24 -19.69
C PRO A 53 1.11 27.63 -18.55
N ALA A 54 0.89 28.92 -18.31
CA ALA A 54 0.08 29.42 -17.19
C ALA A 54 -1.33 28.75 -17.08
N LYS A 55 -1.92 28.36 -18.22
CA LYS A 55 -3.20 27.63 -18.28
C LYS A 55 -3.17 26.22 -17.67
N LEU A 56 -2.00 25.60 -17.57
CA LEU A 56 -1.84 24.28 -16.97
C LEU A 56 -1.90 24.34 -15.44
N ALA A 57 -1.50 25.47 -14.84
CA ALA A 57 -1.54 25.68 -13.39
C ALA A 57 -2.96 25.86 -12.84
N GLU A 58 -3.94 26.21 -13.68
CA GLU A 58 -5.34 26.37 -13.29
C GLU A 58 -6.05 25.02 -13.03
N ASN A 59 -5.47 23.91 -13.49
CA ASN A 59 -5.98 22.56 -13.27
C ASN A 59 -4.90 21.69 -12.61
N ILE A 60 -4.90 21.65 -11.27
CA ILE A 60 -3.91 20.90 -10.48
C ILE A 60 -3.76 19.45 -10.95
N PRO A 61 -4.83 18.65 -11.17
CA PRO A 61 -4.68 17.31 -11.74
C PRO A 61 -3.93 17.25 -13.06
N GLN A 62 -4.18 18.18 -13.99
CA GLN A 62 -3.47 18.24 -15.27
C GLN A 62 -2.01 18.68 -15.10
N LEU A 63 -1.74 19.62 -14.19
CA LEU A 63 -0.38 20.02 -13.83
C LEU A 63 0.40 18.82 -13.26
N MET A 64 -0.16 18.10 -12.30
CA MET A 64 0.47 16.93 -11.70
C MET A 64 0.71 15.83 -12.74
N HIS A 65 -0.27 15.52 -13.60
CA HIS A 65 -0.05 14.56 -14.69
C HIS A 65 1.12 14.99 -15.60
N HIS A 66 1.20 16.28 -15.94
CA HIS A 66 2.25 16.80 -16.81
C HIS A 66 3.64 16.76 -16.15
N LEU A 67 3.74 17.17 -14.89
CA LEU A 67 4.98 17.14 -14.12
C LEU A 67 5.54 15.72 -13.98
N TRP A 68 4.68 14.71 -13.82
CA TRP A 68 5.11 13.32 -13.69
C TRP A 68 5.32 12.60 -15.02
N LYS A 69 4.80 13.12 -16.12
CA LYS A 69 4.84 12.47 -17.45
C LYS A 69 6.25 11.97 -17.85
N PRO A 70 7.35 12.72 -17.64
CA PRO A 70 8.69 12.24 -18.00
C PRO A 70 9.17 11.03 -17.18
N PHE A 71 8.62 10.82 -15.99
CA PHE A 71 9.05 9.80 -15.04
C PHE A 71 8.17 8.54 -15.07
N LEU A 72 7.05 8.59 -15.80
CA LEU A 72 6.11 7.46 -15.86
C LEU A 72 6.79 6.22 -16.44
N HIS A 73 6.63 5.10 -15.74
CA HIS A 73 7.07 3.81 -16.24
C HIS A 73 6.19 3.39 -17.42
N ASP A 74 6.83 2.88 -18.48
CA ASP A 74 6.08 2.38 -19.64
C ASP A 74 5.23 1.17 -19.25
N ILE A 75 3.93 1.25 -19.52
CA ILE A 75 2.95 0.19 -19.31
C ILE A 75 3.33 -1.12 -20.03
N ASN A 76 4.13 -1.05 -21.09
CA ASN A 76 4.61 -2.19 -21.87
C ASN A 76 6.00 -2.68 -21.44
N ALA A 77 6.67 -2.00 -20.50
CA ALA A 77 7.97 -2.40 -20.01
C ALA A 77 7.90 -3.78 -19.34
N THR A 78 8.81 -4.67 -19.70
CA THR A 78 8.78 -6.08 -19.26
C THR A 78 9.25 -6.34 -17.85
N HIS A 79 9.84 -5.34 -17.23
CA HIS A 79 10.46 -5.45 -15.92
C HIS A 79 10.48 -4.12 -15.20
N PHE A 80 10.63 -4.19 -13.88
CA PHE A 80 10.82 -3.05 -13.00
C PHE A 80 11.86 -3.41 -11.94
N LEU A 81 12.83 -2.53 -11.73
CA LEU A 81 13.82 -2.64 -10.65
C LEU A 81 13.43 -1.64 -9.57
N THR A 82 13.17 -2.11 -8.36
CA THR A 82 12.84 -1.24 -7.24
C THR A 82 14.08 -0.54 -6.70
N LYS A 83 13.88 0.56 -5.95
CA LYS A 83 14.98 1.26 -5.24
C LYS A 83 15.68 0.39 -4.19
N GLU A 84 14.96 -0.59 -3.65
CA GLU A 84 15.44 -1.60 -2.71
C GLU A 84 16.18 -2.77 -3.41
N GLY A 85 16.24 -2.78 -4.74
CA GLY A 85 16.97 -3.77 -5.54
C GLY A 85 16.16 -5.03 -5.91
N TYR A 86 14.84 -5.03 -5.70
CA TYR A 86 13.99 -6.14 -6.14
C TYR A 86 13.73 -6.04 -7.64
N TYR A 87 14.04 -7.13 -8.36
CA TYR A 87 13.81 -7.22 -9.79
C TYR A 87 12.50 -7.95 -10.08
N TYR A 88 11.53 -7.23 -10.61
CA TYR A 88 10.23 -7.75 -11.00
C TYR A 88 10.14 -7.90 -12.51
N LYS A 89 9.58 -9.03 -12.95
CA LYS A 89 9.31 -9.33 -14.36
C LYS A 89 7.99 -10.07 -14.43
N TYR A 90 7.09 -9.67 -15.31
CA TYR A 90 5.87 -10.44 -15.54
C TYR A 90 6.12 -11.58 -16.56
N PRO A 91 5.42 -12.72 -16.43
CA PRO A 91 5.46 -13.80 -17.42
C PRO A 91 5.01 -13.32 -18.81
N LYS A 92 5.60 -13.88 -19.89
CA LYS A 92 5.29 -13.50 -21.29
C LYS A 92 3.81 -13.67 -21.65
N ASP A 93 3.13 -14.63 -21.02
CA ASP A 93 1.75 -15.02 -21.31
C ASP A 93 0.71 -14.37 -20.38
N THR A 94 1.10 -13.34 -19.62
CA THR A 94 0.17 -12.59 -18.77
C THR A 94 -0.84 -11.79 -19.58
N HIS A 95 -2.06 -11.70 -19.06
CA HIS A 95 -3.10 -10.84 -19.62
C HIS A 95 -2.59 -9.39 -19.76
N ARG A 96 -2.84 -8.78 -20.92
CA ARG A 96 -2.23 -7.50 -21.30
C ARG A 96 -3.17 -6.34 -21.00
N TRP A 97 -2.90 -5.65 -19.90
CA TRP A 97 -3.40 -4.29 -19.65
C TRP A 97 -2.53 -3.26 -20.38
N SER A 98 -2.51 -3.26 -21.72
CA SER A 98 -1.61 -2.41 -22.51
C SER A 98 -2.14 -0.99 -22.79
N GLN A 99 -3.37 -0.70 -22.36
CA GLN A 99 -4.03 0.58 -22.59
C GLN A 99 -4.31 1.29 -21.26
N PRO A 100 -4.02 2.60 -21.14
CA PRO A 100 -4.37 3.35 -19.95
C PRO A 100 -5.88 3.34 -19.70
N LEU A 101 -6.29 2.92 -18.50
CA LEU A 101 -7.67 2.87 -18.05
C LEU A 101 -8.23 4.26 -17.77
N ARG A 102 -7.37 5.19 -17.30
CA ARG A 102 -7.76 6.56 -16.95
C ARG A 102 -9.00 6.53 -16.03
N LYS A 103 -10.02 7.34 -16.33
CA LYS A 103 -11.28 7.43 -15.58
C LYS A 103 -12.11 6.14 -15.52
N LYS A 104 -11.74 5.07 -16.24
CA LYS A 104 -12.36 3.74 -16.07
C LYS A 104 -11.89 3.02 -14.79
N LEU A 105 -10.77 3.44 -14.23
CA LEU A 105 -10.25 2.99 -12.93
C LEU A 105 -10.52 4.05 -11.88
N LEU A 106 -11.10 3.62 -10.75
CA LEU A 106 -11.33 4.44 -9.58
C LEU A 106 -10.38 4.05 -8.46
N ILE A 107 -9.65 5.03 -7.91
CA ILE A 107 -9.04 4.95 -6.58
C ILE A 107 -10.08 5.40 -5.56
N LEU A 108 -10.38 4.54 -4.58
CA LEU A 108 -11.49 4.74 -3.65
C LEU A 108 -11.00 4.74 -2.20
N ASP A 109 -11.20 5.86 -1.52
CA ASP A 109 -11.09 5.98 -0.07
C ASP A 109 -12.49 5.96 0.56
N VAL A 110 -12.68 5.15 1.59
CA VAL A 110 -13.94 5.10 2.36
C VAL A 110 -13.64 5.16 3.84
N ASP A 111 -14.25 6.13 4.53
CA ASP A 111 -14.17 6.23 5.98
C ASP A 111 -15.56 6.51 6.57
N THR A 112 -15.77 6.10 7.82
CA THR A 112 -16.95 6.50 8.60
C THR A 112 -16.71 7.77 9.41
N ARG A 113 -15.44 8.12 9.62
CA ARG A 113 -15.01 9.24 10.46
C ARG A 113 -14.98 10.54 9.67
N LEU A 114 -15.37 11.63 10.34
CA LEU A 114 -15.16 12.99 9.84
C LEU A 114 -13.77 13.47 10.23
N ASP A 115 -12.87 13.54 9.25
CA ASP A 115 -11.49 14.00 9.45
C ASP A 115 -11.39 15.54 9.42
N THR A 116 -12.17 16.19 10.29
CA THR A 116 -12.32 17.66 10.36
C THR A 116 -11.43 18.32 11.42
N GLY A 117 -10.75 17.52 12.25
CA GLY A 117 -9.80 18.00 13.26
C GLY A 117 -8.52 18.57 12.65
N PRO A 118 -7.66 19.21 13.45
CA PRO A 118 -6.36 19.71 12.98
C PRO A 118 -5.57 18.63 12.23
N GLY A 119 -5.05 18.97 11.04
CA GLY A 119 -4.27 18.04 10.23
C GLY A 119 -5.08 17.01 9.42
N GLY A 120 -6.41 17.05 9.49
CA GLY A 120 -7.29 16.19 8.72
C GLY A 120 -7.64 16.77 7.34
N ILE A 121 -7.99 15.89 6.40
CA ILE A 121 -8.23 16.27 4.99
C ILE A 121 -9.51 17.12 4.79
N MET A 122 -10.47 17.02 5.72
CA MET A 122 -11.73 17.78 5.68
C MET A 122 -11.69 19.02 6.60
N ASN A 123 -10.53 19.37 7.13
CA ASN A 123 -10.37 20.59 7.90
C ASN A 123 -10.50 21.82 6.97
N LYS A 124 -11.17 22.87 7.45
CA LYS A 124 -11.34 24.12 6.72
C LYS A 124 -10.07 24.97 6.64
N THR A 125 -9.13 24.77 7.57
CA THR A 125 -7.82 25.45 7.54
C THR A 125 -6.89 24.75 6.56
N THR A 126 -6.02 25.52 5.90
CA THR A 126 -4.99 24.98 5.01
C THR A 126 -4.19 23.88 5.68
N LEU A 127 -4.03 22.75 4.99
CA LEU A 127 -3.28 21.61 5.50
C LEU A 127 -1.81 22.03 5.74
N ASN A 128 -1.39 21.99 7.00
CA ASN A 128 0.00 22.20 7.38
C ASN A 128 0.72 20.85 7.34
N SER A 129 1.78 20.74 6.53
CA SER A 129 2.57 19.50 6.40
C SER A 129 3.14 19.00 7.74
N LYS A 130 3.43 19.91 8.68
CA LYS A 130 3.91 19.55 10.03
C LYS A 130 2.81 19.00 10.95
N GLY A 131 1.55 19.34 10.67
CA GLY A 131 0.40 18.94 11.49
C GLY A 131 -0.46 17.84 10.86
N MET A 132 -0.12 17.39 9.65
CA MET A 132 -0.87 16.38 8.90
C MET A 132 -0.90 15.05 9.64
N THR A 133 -2.07 14.41 9.68
CA THR A 133 -2.21 13.07 10.26
C THR A 133 -1.78 12.00 9.24
N GLY A 134 -1.40 10.81 9.72
CA GLY A 134 -1.07 9.71 8.79
C GLY A 134 -2.23 9.25 7.94
N ARG A 135 -3.48 9.37 8.43
CA ARG A 135 -4.68 9.14 7.62
C ARG A 135 -4.76 10.11 6.45
N ALA A 136 -4.59 11.40 6.72
CA ALA A 136 -4.60 12.43 5.69
C ALA A 136 -3.44 12.22 4.69
N ALA A 137 -2.27 11.81 5.17
CA ALA A 137 -1.14 11.49 4.31
C ALA A 137 -1.40 10.30 3.38
N GLY A 138 -2.01 9.21 3.87
CA GLY A 138 -2.37 8.07 3.03
C GLY A 138 -3.41 8.43 1.97
N MET A 139 -4.49 9.13 2.36
CA MET A 139 -5.50 9.61 1.40
C MET A 139 -4.90 10.57 0.36
N MET A 140 -3.96 11.43 0.75
CA MET A 140 -3.24 12.32 -0.17
C MET A 140 -2.33 11.53 -1.12
N ASN A 141 -1.67 10.47 -0.65
CA ASN A 141 -0.91 9.55 -1.49
C ASN A 141 -1.81 8.89 -2.56
N HIS A 142 -3.00 8.43 -2.18
CA HIS A 142 -3.97 7.84 -3.10
C HIS A 142 -4.45 8.85 -4.15
N TYR A 143 -4.78 10.07 -3.70
CA TYR A 143 -5.22 11.14 -4.59
C TYR A 143 -4.11 11.55 -5.57
N LEU A 144 -2.87 11.68 -5.09
CA LEU A 144 -1.71 11.96 -5.92
C LEU A 144 -1.51 10.88 -6.99
N TYR A 145 -1.56 9.61 -6.60
CA TYR A 145 -1.45 8.49 -7.52
C TYR A 145 -2.53 8.54 -8.61
N ALA A 146 -3.78 8.83 -8.23
CA ALA A 146 -4.88 8.98 -9.19
C ALA A 146 -4.64 10.15 -10.16
N MET A 147 -4.17 11.30 -9.67
CA MET A 147 -3.85 12.46 -10.51
C MET A 147 -2.73 12.16 -11.52
N ILE A 148 -1.65 11.51 -11.07
CA ILE A 148 -0.49 11.18 -11.91
C ILE A 148 -0.89 10.34 -13.12
N HIS A 149 -1.79 9.38 -12.94
CA HIS A 149 -2.18 8.45 -14.02
C HIS A 149 -3.48 8.84 -14.72
N GLY A 150 -4.19 9.85 -14.22
CA GLY A 150 -5.48 10.29 -14.75
C GLY A 150 -6.64 9.34 -14.41
N TYR A 151 -6.53 8.61 -13.31
CA TYR A 151 -7.60 7.79 -12.74
C TYR A 151 -8.71 8.66 -12.13
N ASP A 152 -9.88 8.08 -11.89
CA ASP A 152 -10.87 8.74 -11.04
C ASP A 152 -10.47 8.57 -9.56
N TYR A 153 -10.86 9.52 -8.72
CA TYR A 153 -10.62 9.46 -7.29
C TYR A 153 -11.89 9.85 -6.54
N ARG A 154 -12.25 9.08 -5.53
CA ARG A 154 -13.36 9.42 -4.63
C ARG A 154 -12.96 9.16 -3.20
N PHE A 155 -13.22 10.16 -2.36
CA PHE A 155 -13.24 10.00 -0.91
C PHE A 155 -14.70 10.04 -0.44
N ILE A 156 -15.17 8.93 0.12
CA ILE A 156 -16.57 8.76 0.54
C ILE A 156 -16.64 8.67 2.05
N ARG A 157 -17.48 9.52 2.65
CA ARG A 157 -17.95 9.34 4.03
C ARG A 157 -19.12 8.36 4.03
N ALA A 158 -18.85 7.11 4.38
CA ALA A 158 -19.88 6.09 4.49
C ALA A 158 -20.77 6.29 5.74
N PRO A 159 -22.04 5.86 5.69
CA PRO A 159 -22.87 5.81 6.88
C PRO A 159 -22.34 4.77 7.88
N SER A 160 -22.68 4.94 9.16
CA SER A 160 -22.41 3.93 10.18
C SER A 160 -23.48 2.83 10.15
N TYR A 161 -23.07 1.57 10.28
CA TYR A 161 -23.98 0.41 10.35
C TYR A 161 -23.99 -0.14 11.79
N PRO A 162 -25.10 -0.04 12.55
CA PRO A 162 -25.11 -0.33 13.99
C PRO A 162 -24.86 -1.82 14.33
N ASN A 163 -25.16 -2.71 13.40
CA ASN A 163 -24.98 -4.15 13.54
C ASN A 163 -23.57 -4.63 13.13
N ARG A 164 -22.68 -3.74 12.69
CA ARG A 164 -21.37 -4.11 12.14
C ARG A 164 -20.26 -3.15 12.57
N HIS A 165 -19.03 -3.62 12.54
CA HIS A 165 -17.85 -2.80 12.75
C HIS A 165 -17.66 -1.82 11.57
N GLY A 166 -17.06 -0.67 11.83
CA GLY A 166 -16.89 0.41 10.83
C GLY A 166 -16.03 0.02 9.61
N THR A 167 -15.26 -1.05 9.70
CA THR A 167 -14.45 -1.57 8.58
C THR A 167 -15.31 -2.19 7.46
N TRP A 168 -16.54 -2.63 7.79
CA TRP A 168 -17.46 -3.23 6.81
C TRP A 168 -17.90 -2.28 5.71
N VAL A 169 -17.79 -0.96 5.89
CA VAL A 169 -18.30 0.03 4.93
C VAL A 169 -17.64 -0.05 3.56
N LYS A 170 -16.41 -0.56 3.48
CA LYS A 170 -15.69 -0.71 2.21
C LYS A 170 -16.44 -1.66 1.25
N VAL A 171 -17.05 -2.73 1.77
CA VAL A 171 -17.72 -3.76 0.96
C VAL A 171 -18.89 -3.18 0.13
N PRO A 172 -19.93 -2.56 0.72
CA PRO A 172 -21.01 -1.96 -0.06
C PRO A 172 -20.56 -0.76 -0.90
N MET A 173 -19.55 0.01 -0.46
CA MET A 173 -19.08 1.17 -1.22
C MET A 173 -18.30 0.77 -2.47
N ILE A 174 -17.48 -0.28 -2.42
CA ILE A 174 -16.83 -0.85 -3.61
C ILE A 174 -17.89 -1.36 -4.58
N ARG A 175 -18.90 -2.09 -4.07
CA ARG A 175 -20.02 -2.59 -4.87
C ARG A 175 -20.77 -1.49 -5.62
N GLU A 176 -21.05 -0.37 -4.93
CA GLU A 176 -21.69 0.79 -5.52
C GLU A 176 -20.79 1.44 -6.60
N ALA A 177 -19.51 1.62 -6.30
CA ALA A 177 -18.55 2.22 -7.24
C ALA A 177 -18.37 1.40 -8.52
N LEU A 178 -18.48 0.07 -8.44
CA LEU A 178 -18.45 -0.83 -9.59
C LEU A 178 -19.64 -0.64 -10.54
N LYS A 179 -20.70 0.09 -10.17
CA LYS A 179 -21.78 0.41 -11.13
C LYS A 179 -21.34 1.39 -12.21
N THR A 180 -20.29 2.18 -11.97
CA THR A 180 -19.87 3.26 -12.88
C THR A 180 -18.42 3.15 -13.36
N HIS A 181 -17.63 2.20 -12.85
CA HIS A 181 -16.21 2.02 -13.22
C HIS A 181 -15.91 0.59 -13.60
N LYS A 182 -14.96 0.39 -14.52
CA LYS A 182 -14.50 -0.96 -14.90
C LYS A 182 -13.70 -1.59 -13.75
N ILE A 183 -12.86 -0.80 -13.08
CA ILE A 183 -12.00 -1.26 -11.99
C ILE A 183 -12.12 -0.29 -10.81
N VAL A 184 -12.22 -0.84 -9.61
CA VAL A 184 -12.19 -0.10 -8.35
C VAL A 184 -11.03 -0.63 -7.52
N VAL A 185 -10.15 0.27 -7.09
CA VAL A 185 -9.03 0.00 -6.20
C VAL A 185 -9.30 0.72 -4.88
N PHE A 186 -9.60 -0.06 -3.85
CA PHE A 186 -9.80 0.44 -2.50
C PHE A 186 -8.51 0.29 -1.68
N LEU A 187 -8.21 1.28 -0.85
CA LEU A 187 -7.12 1.26 0.12
C LEU A 187 -7.61 1.75 1.49
N ASP A 188 -7.16 1.10 2.55
CA ASP A 188 -7.21 1.70 3.90
C ASP A 188 -6.22 2.89 3.94
N ALA A 189 -6.51 3.90 4.76
CA ALA A 189 -5.70 5.12 4.79
C ALA A 189 -4.28 4.95 5.37
N ASP A 190 -3.98 3.78 5.92
CA ASP A 190 -2.63 3.37 6.33
C ASP A 190 -1.98 2.39 5.35
N ALA A 191 -2.62 2.09 4.22
CA ALA A 191 -1.96 1.53 3.04
C ALA A 191 -1.54 2.68 2.10
N ILE A 192 -0.42 2.55 1.39
CA ILE A 192 0.09 3.59 0.47
C ILE A 192 0.76 3.00 -0.77
N PHE A 193 0.72 3.74 -1.87
CA PHE A 193 1.50 3.45 -3.07
C PHE A 193 2.96 3.90 -2.90
N MET A 194 3.91 2.99 -3.12
CA MET A 194 5.34 3.25 -2.94
C MET A 194 6.08 3.65 -4.22
N TYR A 195 5.47 3.48 -5.40
CA TYR A 195 6.05 3.93 -6.68
C TYR A 195 4.99 4.70 -7.47
N PRO A 196 4.86 6.02 -7.25
CA PRO A 196 3.84 6.83 -7.88
C PRO A 196 3.93 6.84 -9.40
N GLN A 197 5.12 6.59 -9.95
CA GLN A 197 5.38 6.53 -11.39
C GLN A 197 4.94 5.23 -12.07
N LEU A 198 4.67 4.16 -11.31
CA LEU A 198 4.21 2.88 -11.89
C LEU A 198 2.72 2.96 -12.23
N PRO A 199 2.30 2.73 -13.49
CA PRO A 199 0.89 2.64 -13.82
C PRO A 199 0.27 1.38 -13.21
N PHE A 200 -0.96 1.51 -12.71
CA PHE A 200 -1.65 0.43 -12.03
C PHE A 200 -1.92 -0.77 -12.96
N GLU A 201 -2.10 -0.51 -14.24
CA GLU A 201 -2.20 -1.54 -15.30
C GLU A 201 -0.99 -2.47 -15.32
N TRP A 202 0.21 -1.92 -15.09
CA TRP A 202 1.43 -2.71 -15.01
C TRP A 202 1.43 -3.61 -13.75
N LEU A 203 0.94 -3.10 -12.61
CA LEU A 203 0.78 -3.89 -11.39
C LEU A 203 -0.26 -5.00 -11.55
N MET A 204 -1.40 -4.70 -12.19
CA MET A 204 -2.42 -5.71 -12.48
C MET A 204 -1.87 -6.83 -13.38
N ARG A 205 -1.01 -6.48 -14.34
CA ARG A 205 -0.30 -7.46 -15.16
C ARG A 205 0.68 -8.29 -14.33
N LEU A 206 1.47 -7.65 -13.47
CA LEU A 206 2.39 -8.33 -12.57
C LEU A 206 1.66 -9.38 -11.72
N TRP A 207 0.48 -9.03 -11.19
CA TRP A 207 -0.33 -9.91 -10.35
C TRP A 207 -1.26 -10.84 -11.13
N ASN A 208 -1.14 -10.89 -12.46
CA ASN A 208 -1.94 -11.72 -13.34
C ASN A 208 -3.46 -11.57 -13.12
N ILE A 209 -3.90 -10.32 -12.98
CA ILE A 209 -5.32 -9.94 -12.96
C ILE A 209 -5.81 -9.95 -14.41
N THR A 210 -6.84 -10.74 -14.69
CA THR A 210 -7.41 -10.91 -16.03
C THR A 210 -8.85 -10.39 -16.07
N ASP A 211 -9.51 -10.40 -17.24
CA ASP A 211 -10.93 -10.06 -17.33
C ASP A 211 -11.84 -11.01 -16.50
N ASN A 212 -11.37 -12.21 -16.14
CA ASN A 212 -12.10 -13.17 -15.29
C ASN A 212 -11.92 -12.92 -13.79
N THR A 213 -10.96 -12.08 -13.40
CA THR A 213 -10.72 -11.75 -12.00
C THR A 213 -11.79 -10.83 -11.47
N LEU A 214 -12.53 -11.30 -10.47
CA LEU A 214 -13.57 -10.55 -9.77
C LEU A 214 -12.94 -9.61 -8.75
N VAL A 215 -12.03 -10.17 -7.94
CA VAL A 215 -11.34 -9.48 -6.86
C VAL A 215 -9.89 -9.96 -6.73
N ALA A 216 -8.97 -9.04 -6.45
CA ALA A 216 -7.60 -9.34 -6.09
C ALA A 216 -7.23 -8.65 -4.77
N MET A 217 -6.60 -9.40 -3.87
CA MET A 217 -6.18 -8.92 -2.55
C MET A 217 -4.87 -9.57 -2.16
N ALA A 218 -4.06 -8.87 -1.36
CA ALA A 218 -2.79 -9.41 -0.88
C ALA A 218 -3.01 -10.33 0.32
N ASN A 219 -2.20 -11.38 0.45
CA ASN A 219 -2.23 -12.20 1.67
C ASN A 219 -1.78 -11.39 2.90
N ASP A 220 -2.28 -11.76 4.07
CA ASP A 220 -1.65 -11.42 5.33
C ASP A 220 -0.31 -12.15 5.54
N PRO A 221 0.51 -11.73 6.52
CA PRO A 221 1.72 -12.46 6.89
C PRO A 221 1.34 -13.89 7.26
N ASN A 222 2.12 -14.85 6.78
CA ASN A 222 1.80 -16.25 6.96
C ASN A 222 2.09 -16.69 8.39
N SER A 223 1.09 -16.54 9.26
CA SER A 223 1.15 -16.92 10.68
C SER A 223 -0.09 -17.74 11.07
N PRO A 224 -0.03 -18.55 12.15
CA PRO A 224 -1.20 -19.29 12.63
C PRO A 224 -2.43 -18.42 12.93
N ARG A 225 -2.22 -17.14 13.30
CA ARG A 225 -3.31 -16.20 13.61
C ARG A 225 -4.00 -15.64 12.35
N ASN A 226 -3.35 -15.70 11.20
CA ASN A 226 -3.84 -15.16 9.93
C ASN A 226 -4.33 -16.28 9.01
N ARG A 227 -4.78 -17.40 9.58
CA ARG A 227 -5.37 -18.51 8.82
C ARG A 227 -6.84 -18.61 9.15
N ASP A 228 -7.61 -18.97 8.14
CA ASP A 228 -9.03 -19.25 8.30
C ASP A 228 -9.27 -20.68 8.84
N ALA A 229 -10.53 -21.06 9.00
CA ALA A 229 -10.92 -22.37 9.49
C ALA A 229 -10.43 -23.54 8.61
N ASN A 230 -10.15 -23.30 7.33
CA ASN A 230 -9.61 -24.30 6.40
C ASN A 230 -8.08 -24.28 6.31
N GLY A 231 -7.42 -23.52 7.19
CA GLY A 231 -5.97 -23.42 7.26
C GLY A 231 -5.34 -22.60 6.15
N GLN A 232 -6.10 -21.89 5.32
CA GLN A 232 -5.54 -21.02 4.28
C GLN A 232 -5.28 -19.62 4.84
N VAL A 233 -4.21 -18.98 4.38
CA VAL A 233 -3.88 -17.60 4.77
C VAL A 233 -5.03 -16.67 4.36
N MET A 234 -5.41 -15.76 5.25
CA MET A 234 -6.42 -14.75 4.97
C MET A 234 -5.87 -13.72 3.98
N GLN A 235 -6.73 -13.25 3.07
CA GLN A 235 -6.41 -12.09 2.25
C GLN A 235 -6.69 -10.81 3.04
N ASN A 236 -5.74 -9.89 3.09
CA ASN A 236 -5.89 -8.58 3.69
C ASN A 236 -6.86 -7.71 2.90
N THR A 237 -7.79 -7.07 3.60
CA THR A 237 -8.85 -6.24 2.98
C THR A 237 -8.58 -4.74 3.08
N GLY A 238 -7.38 -4.34 3.48
CA GLY A 238 -6.93 -2.95 3.41
C GLY A 238 -6.40 -2.55 2.04
N PHE A 239 -6.28 -3.50 1.10
CA PHE A 239 -6.01 -3.24 -0.31
C PHE A 239 -6.83 -4.23 -1.15
N ILE A 240 -7.82 -3.70 -1.88
CA ILE A 240 -8.76 -4.51 -2.68
C ILE A 240 -8.81 -3.96 -4.10
N ILE A 241 -8.59 -4.83 -5.08
CA ILE A 241 -8.84 -4.55 -6.50
C ILE A 241 -10.09 -5.32 -6.89
N ALA A 242 -11.10 -4.63 -7.41
CA ALA A 242 -12.32 -5.26 -7.87
C ALA A 242 -12.62 -4.85 -9.32
N GLN A 243 -13.09 -5.80 -10.12
CA GLN A 243 -13.44 -5.57 -11.53
C GLN A 243 -14.93 -5.71 -11.75
N GLN A 244 -15.49 -4.84 -12.57
CA GLN A 244 -16.92 -4.82 -12.86
C GLN A 244 -17.34 -6.06 -13.61
N SER A 245 -18.29 -6.79 -13.03
CA SER A 245 -19.09 -7.81 -13.70
C SER A 245 -20.34 -8.09 -12.84
N ASN A 246 -21.35 -8.76 -13.41
CA ASN A 246 -22.49 -9.23 -12.64
C ASN A 246 -22.06 -10.22 -11.54
N ARG A 247 -21.05 -11.03 -11.81
CA ARG A 247 -20.47 -12.00 -10.86
C ARG A 247 -19.75 -11.30 -9.71
N THR A 248 -19.06 -10.19 -9.97
CA THR A 248 -18.44 -9.38 -8.91
C THR A 248 -19.51 -8.68 -8.06
N GLN A 249 -20.59 -8.19 -8.68
CA GLN A 249 -21.73 -7.62 -7.93
C GLN A 249 -22.36 -8.67 -6.99
N GLU A 250 -22.50 -9.92 -7.45
CA GLU A 250 -22.94 -11.04 -6.63
C GLU A 250 -21.97 -11.33 -5.47
N LEU A 251 -20.66 -11.34 -5.73
CA LEU A 251 -19.62 -11.51 -4.71
C LEU A 251 -19.74 -10.49 -3.59
N PHE A 252 -19.78 -9.21 -3.93
CA PHE A 252 -19.89 -8.16 -2.92
C PHE A 252 -21.24 -8.16 -2.22
N TYR A 253 -22.34 -8.54 -2.90
CA TYR A 253 -23.63 -8.73 -2.24
C TYR A 253 -23.54 -9.85 -1.20
N ASN A 254 -23.03 -11.02 -1.57
CA ASN A 254 -22.90 -12.16 -0.66
C ASN A 254 -21.96 -11.83 0.52
N TRP A 255 -20.87 -11.10 0.26
CA TRP A 255 -19.99 -10.60 1.30
C TRP A 255 -20.71 -9.66 2.27
N GLU A 256 -21.42 -8.66 1.74
CA GLU A 256 -22.24 -7.73 2.51
C GLU A 256 -23.33 -8.48 3.31
N GLN A 257 -23.93 -9.53 2.78
CA GLN A 257 -24.96 -10.29 3.50
C GLN A 257 -24.38 -11.27 4.53
N CYS A 258 -23.08 -11.50 4.56
CA CYS A 258 -22.47 -12.51 5.44
C CYS A 258 -22.85 -12.35 6.93
N PRO A 259 -22.88 -11.14 7.53
CA PRO A 259 -23.30 -10.96 8.93
C PRO A 259 -24.78 -11.24 9.22
N THR A 260 -25.61 -11.51 8.20
CA THR A 260 -27.03 -11.88 8.40
C THR A 260 -27.22 -13.35 8.78
N ASP A 261 -26.21 -14.20 8.59
CA ASP A 261 -26.28 -15.65 8.82
C ASP A 261 -27.30 -16.41 7.95
N ILE A 262 -27.84 -15.77 6.91
CA ILE A 262 -28.82 -16.39 6.01
C ILE A 262 -28.12 -17.39 5.07
N LYS A 263 -27.19 -16.90 4.24
CA LYS A 263 -26.42 -17.73 3.30
C LYS A 263 -25.28 -18.51 3.97
N TYR A 264 -24.47 -17.82 4.78
CA TYR A 264 -23.29 -18.39 5.41
C TYR A 264 -23.51 -18.55 6.92
N LYS A 265 -23.82 -19.78 7.35
CA LYS A 265 -24.01 -20.09 8.78
C LYS A 265 -22.74 -19.84 9.58
N GLY A 266 -22.88 -19.19 10.74
CA GLY A 266 -21.78 -18.80 11.61
C GLY A 266 -21.05 -17.52 11.20
N CYS A 267 -21.41 -16.89 10.07
CA CYS A 267 -20.74 -15.66 9.63
C CYS A 267 -21.19 -14.42 10.42
N LYS A 268 -22.35 -14.46 11.10
CA LYS A 268 -22.85 -13.34 11.93
C LYS A 268 -21.81 -12.75 12.88
N ARG A 269 -20.95 -13.59 13.47
CA ARG A 269 -19.91 -13.15 14.43
C ARG A 269 -18.95 -12.13 13.83
N TRP A 270 -18.63 -12.29 12.54
CA TRP A 270 -17.72 -11.40 11.82
C TRP A 270 -18.30 -10.00 11.58
N GLY A 271 -19.59 -9.78 11.89
CA GLY A 271 -20.12 -8.42 11.99
C GLY A 271 -19.34 -7.57 13.00
N LYS A 272 -18.87 -8.13 14.12
CA LYS A 272 -18.21 -7.38 15.21
C LYS A 272 -16.92 -7.99 15.75
N VAL A 273 -16.65 -9.27 15.47
CA VAL A 273 -15.43 -9.95 15.90
C VAL A 273 -14.32 -9.69 14.89
N TRP A 274 -13.15 -9.28 15.37
CA TRP A 274 -11.93 -9.15 14.54
C TRP A 274 -11.60 -10.49 13.84
N ALA A 275 -11.24 -10.53 12.56
CA ALA A 275 -10.92 -9.43 11.65
C ALA A 275 -12.08 -8.95 10.77
N HIS A 276 -13.33 -9.05 11.25
CA HIS A 276 -14.51 -8.48 10.59
C HIS A 276 -14.75 -8.98 9.16
N GLU A 277 -14.95 -8.06 8.20
CA GLU A 277 -15.18 -8.35 6.77
C GLU A 277 -14.07 -9.20 6.16
N GLN A 278 -12.82 -9.03 6.61
CA GLN A 278 -11.69 -9.85 6.19
C GLN A 278 -11.87 -11.32 6.58
N ALA A 279 -12.24 -11.55 7.83
CA ALA A 279 -12.48 -12.89 8.34
C ALA A 279 -13.74 -13.51 7.71
N ALA A 280 -14.79 -12.70 7.46
CA ALA A 280 -15.97 -13.13 6.73
C ALA A 280 -15.64 -13.59 5.31
N PHE A 281 -14.83 -12.82 4.57
CA PHE A 281 -14.39 -13.18 3.24
C PHE A 281 -13.61 -14.49 3.25
N SER A 282 -12.61 -14.56 4.12
CA SER A 282 -11.67 -15.67 4.17
C SER A 282 -12.31 -16.97 4.63
N ASN A 283 -13.20 -16.94 5.64
CA ASN A 283 -13.80 -18.15 6.19
C ASN A 283 -15.05 -18.64 5.43
N HIS A 284 -15.70 -17.76 4.66
CA HIS A 284 -17.00 -18.08 4.04
C HIS A 284 -17.04 -17.68 2.56
N VAL A 285 -16.98 -16.38 2.27
CA VAL A 285 -17.37 -15.85 0.94
C VAL A 285 -16.50 -16.42 -0.17
N ARG A 286 -15.17 -16.45 0.00
CA ARG A 286 -14.24 -16.84 -1.07
C ARG A 286 -14.46 -18.27 -1.59
N TYR A 287 -15.05 -19.14 -0.78
CA TYR A 287 -15.26 -20.54 -1.13
C TYR A 287 -16.37 -20.76 -2.17
N ASP A 288 -17.23 -19.76 -2.38
CA ASP A 288 -18.22 -19.77 -3.47
C ASP A 288 -17.64 -19.31 -4.82
N TYR A 289 -16.41 -18.79 -4.83
CA TYR A 289 -15.70 -18.23 -6.01
C TYR A 289 -14.34 -18.91 -6.15
N ASN A 290 -14.39 -20.23 -6.27
CA ASN A 290 -13.24 -21.12 -6.11
C ASN A 290 -12.40 -21.29 -7.39
N SER A 291 -12.76 -20.63 -8.50
CA SER A 291 -11.85 -20.54 -9.64
C SER A 291 -10.62 -19.71 -9.26
N THR A 292 -9.43 -20.26 -9.52
CA THR A 292 -8.15 -19.54 -9.31
C THR A 292 -8.04 -18.25 -10.14
N GLU A 293 -8.95 -18.07 -11.10
CA GLU A 293 -9.05 -16.85 -11.90
C GLU A 293 -9.95 -15.79 -11.28
N GLU A 294 -10.97 -16.17 -10.48
CA GLU A 294 -11.98 -15.26 -9.92
C GLU A 294 -11.45 -14.49 -8.70
N VAL A 295 -10.79 -15.19 -7.77
CA VAL A 295 -10.19 -14.59 -6.55
C VAL A 295 -8.67 -14.67 -6.67
N ARG A 296 -8.05 -13.57 -7.07
CA ARG A 296 -6.60 -13.48 -7.25
C ARG A 296 -5.89 -13.13 -5.95
N VAL A 297 -4.89 -13.91 -5.59
CA VAL A 297 -4.00 -13.62 -4.47
C VAL A 297 -2.81 -12.81 -4.96
N ILE A 298 -2.57 -11.67 -4.33
CA ILE A 298 -1.37 -10.86 -4.47
C ILE A 298 -0.36 -11.31 -3.39
N PRO A 299 0.94 -11.48 -3.71
CA PRO A 299 1.94 -11.77 -2.69
C PRO A 299 1.94 -10.72 -1.57
N CYS A 300 2.08 -11.16 -0.31
CA CYS A 300 2.22 -10.25 0.84
C CYS A 300 3.35 -9.25 0.58
N MET A 301 4.50 -9.74 0.08
CA MET A 301 5.64 -8.91 -0.33
C MET A 301 5.27 -7.72 -1.22
N ASP A 302 4.33 -7.91 -2.14
CA ASP A 302 4.02 -6.90 -3.15
C ASP A 302 2.95 -5.92 -2.68
N GLY A 303 1.92 -6.44 -2.01
CA GLY A 303 0.67 -5.72 -1.77
C GLY A 303 0.28 -5.56 -0.30
N ASN A 304 1.14 -5.94 0.66
CA ASN A 304 0.81 -5.88 2.08
C ASN A 304 2.05 -5.82 3.00
N GLY A 305 1.83 -5.45 4.26
CA GLY A 305 2.89 -5.37 5.25
C GLY A 305 3.86 -4.21 5.01
N ALA A 306 5.02 -4.26 5.67
CA ALA A 306 6.00 -3.18 5.67
C ALA A 306 7.39 -3.70 6.07
N PRO A 307 8.50 -3.01 5.71
CA PRO A 307 9.85 -3.49 5.98
C PRO A 307 10.16 -3.73 7.47
N TYR A 308 9.53 -2.99 8.37
CA TYR A 308 9.75 -3.09 9.83
C TYR A 308 9.07 -4.30 10.48
N ILE A 309 8.23 -5.05 9.76
CA ILE A 309 7.53 -6.23 10.29
C ILE A 309 8.50 -7.38 10.53
N GLY A 310 9.69 -7.34 9.91
CA GLY A 310 10.74 -8.35 10.07
C GLY A 310 10.49 -9.65 9.29
N ASP A 311 9.27 -9.88 8.82
CA ASP A 311 8.94 -10.92 7.85
C ASP A 311 9.41 -10.50 6.45
N LYS A 312 10.52 -11.09 6.01
CA LYS A 312 11.10 -10.84 4.68
C LYS A 312 10.21 -11.31 3.53
N THR A 313 9.06 -11.92 3.79
CA THR A 313 8.07 -12.32 2.78
C THR A 313 6.86 -11.39 2.72
N CYS A 314 6.81 -10.37 3.60
CA CYS A 314 5.73 -9.39 3.66
C CYS A 314 6.25 -7.95 3.85
N GLY A 315 6.94 -7.44 2.83
CA GLY A 315 7.60 -6.13 2.86
C GLY A 315 6.78 -4.95 2.35
N GLY A 316 5.66 -5.18 1.66
CA GLY A 316 4.83 -4.11 1.10
C GLY A 316 5.59 -3.25 0.09
N VAL A 317 6.13 -3.89 -0.95
CA VAL A 317 6.99 -3.26 -1.95
C VAL A 317 6.22 -2.23 -2.76
N PHE A 318 5.09 -2.60 -3.38
CA PHE A 318 4.30 -1.68 -4.20
C PHE A 318 3.21 -1.00 -3.39
N ILE A 319 2.50 -1.78 -2.59
CA ILE A 319 1.51 -1.30 -1.62
C ILE A 319 2.01 -1.64 -0.23
N ARG A 320 2.29 -0.60 0.57
CA ARG A 320 2.79 -0.75 1.92
C ARG A 320 1.68 -0.49 2.92
N HIS A 321 1.47 -1.40 3.86
CA HIS A 321 0.37 -1.34 4.83
C HIS A 321 0.89 -1.18 6.26
N HIS A 322 0.66 0.00 6.84
CA HIS A 322 1.18 0.45 8.11
C HIS A 322 0.31 0.09 9.33
N TRP A 323 0.12 -1.19 9.61
CA TRP A 323 -0.74 -1.64 10.72
C TRP A 323 -0.37 -1.07 12.09
N PHE A 324 0.92 -1.04 12.40
CA PHE A 324 1.43 -0.67 13.73
C PHE A 324 1.92 0.77 13.83
N HIS A 325 2.30 1.40 12.72
CA HIS A 325 2.90 2.73 12.68
C HIS A 325 2.06 3.70 11.87
N LYS A 326 0.96 4.15 12.46
CA LYS A 326 -0.05 5.00 11.79
C LYS A 326 0.47 6.38 11.37
N ASP A 327 1.66 6.79 11.81
CA ASP A 327 2.34 8.03 11.42
C ASP A 327 3.27 7.85 10.20
N TYR A 328 3.65 6.62 9.85
CA TYR A 328 4.61 6.36 8.78
C TYR A 328 4.14 6.76 7.37
N PRO A 329 2.82 6.73 7.04
CA PRO A 329 2.35 7.30 5.77
C PRO A 329 2.80 8.74 5.53
N ILE A 330 2.99 9.55 6.59
CA ILE A 330 3.51 10.92 6.47
C ILE A 330 4.94 10.90 5.92
N LYS A 331 5.79 10.05 6.52
CA LYS A 331 7.21 9.94 6.16
C LYS A 331 7.37 9.44 4.74
N ASP A 332 6.64 8.37 4.39
CA ASP A 332 6.70 7.78 3.06
C ASP A 332 6.15 8.76 2.00
N MET A 333 5.02 9.44 2.26
CA MET A 333 4.51 10.45 1.32
C MET A 333 5.51 11.59 1.06
N HIS A 334 6.15 12.13 2.11
CA HIS A 334 7.18 13.15 1.94
C HIS A 334 8.37 12.61 1.14
N GLN A 335 8.85 11.41 1.44
CA GLN A 335 9.97 10.81 0.73
C GLN A 335 9.65 10.60 -0.74
N LEU A 336 8.44 10.15 -1.09
CA LEU A 336 8.03 9.92 -2.48
C LEU A 336 8.00 11.21 -3.31
N ILE A 337 7.57 12.32 -2.71
CA ILE A 337 7.60 13.62 -3.38
C ILE A 337 9.04 14.09 -3.58
N LEU A 338 9.91 13.92 -2.57
CA LEU A 338 11.33 14.28 -2.68
C LEU A 338 12.05 13.41 -3.73
N ASP A 339 11.84 12.10 -3.72
CA ASP A 339 12.40 11.14 -4.67
C ASP A 339 12.02 11.53 -6.12
N ALA A 340 10.80 12.02 -6.35
CA ALA A 340 10.34 12.42 -7.67
C ALA A 340 11.03 13.69 -8.22
N PHE A 341 11.45 14.63 -7.35
CA PHE A 341 11.93 15.96 -7.78
C PHE A 341 13.39 16.27 -7.47
N LEU A 342 14.06 15.52 -6.59
CA LEU A 342 15.43 15.83 -6.14
C LEU A 342 16.47 14.77 -6.51
N TYR A 343 16.06 13.55 -6.81
CA TYR A 343 16.97 12.41 -6.98
C TYR A 343 16.97 11.80 -8.39
N ASN A 344 16.37 12.50 -9.37
CA ASN A 344 16.30 12.05 -10.78
C ASN A 344 16.75 13.10 -11.77
#